data_AF-A0A929IJT9-F1
#
_entry.id   AF-A0A929IJT9-F1
#
_cell.length_a   1.000
_cell.length_b   1.000
_cell.length_c   1.000
_cell.angle_alpha   90.00
_cell.angle_beta   90.00
_cell.angle_gamma   90.00
#
_symmetry.space_group_name_H-M   'P 1'
#
loop_
_entity.id
_entity.type
_entity.pdbx_description
1 polymer ?
#
loop_
_entity_poly.entity_id
_entity_poly.type
_entity_poly.pdbx_seq_one_letter_code
_entity_poly.pdbx_strand_id
1 'polypeptide(L)'
;MAIKAITFDLWDTLIDDETDEPKRKAQGLRSKPDERRHLVWEALNAIEPTDMAAVELAYATADAAFRTVWHDQHITWEIADRLRVVLN
;
A
#
# COMPACT_ATOMS: atom_id res chain seq x y z
N MET A 1 -11.04 34.45 22.58
CA MET A 1 -11.23 33.73 21.30
C MET A 1 -11.84 32.38 21.63
N ALA A 2 -13.00 32.03 21.09
CA ALA A 2 -13.60 30.70 21.30
C ALA A 2 -13.22 29.78 20.13
N ILE A 3 -12.82 28.54 20.43
CA ILE A 3 -12.60 27.50 19.42
C ILE A 3 -13.92 27.26 18.68
N LYS A 4 -13.88 27.22 17.34
CA LYS A 4 -15.07 27.06 16.50
C LYS A 4 -15.30 25.63 16.02
N ALA A 5 -14.23 24.87 15.78
CA ALA A 5 -14.27 23.47 15.41
C ALA A 5 -12.94 22.79 15.73
N ILE A 6 -13.00 21.48 15.94
CA ILE A 6 -11.85 20.57 16.00
C ILE A 6 -12.14 19.50 14.96
N THR A 7 -11.17 19.25 14.07
CA THR A 7 -11.25 18.21 13.04
C THR A 7 -10.20 17.16 13.30
N PHE A 8 -10.56 15.90 13.06
CA PHE A 8 -9.67 14.75 13.14
C PHE A 8 -9.58 14.10 11.76
N ASP A 9 -8.39 13.63 11.41
CA ASP A 9 -8.27 12.76 10.25
C ASP A 9 -8.87 11.38 10.58
N LEU A 10 -9.77 10.90 9.72
CA LEU A 10 -10.48 9.63 9.93
C LEU A 10 -9.52 8.45 10.01
N TRP A 11 -8.52 8.41 9.13
CA TRP A 11 -7.59 7.29 8.99
C TRP A 11 -6.55 7.29 10.12
N ASP A 12 -6.02 8.46 10.47
CA ASP A 12 -5.01 8.55 11.53
C ASP A 12 -5.60 8.50 12.94
N THR A 13 -6.89 8.83 13.12
CA THR A 13 -7.47 9.03 14.45
C THR A 13 -8.51 7.99 14.85
N LEU A 14 -9.31 7.49 13.90
CA LEU A 14 -10.51 6.71 14.23
C LEU A 14 -10.46 5.26 13.72
N ILE A 15 -9.67 4.97 12.69
CA ILE A 15 -9.61 3.65 12.05
C ILE A 15 -8.27 2.98 12.33
N ASP A 16 -8.32 1.72 12.78
CA ASP A 16 -7.17 0.82 12.81
C ASP A 16 -7.20 -0.08 11.57
N ASP A 17 -6.38 0.26 10.56
CA ASP A 17 -6.36 -0.39 9.24
C ASP A 17 -5.75 -1.81 9.27
N GLU A 18 -5.07 -2.17 10.36
CA GLU A 18 -4.30 -3.42 10.49
C GLU A 18 -5.04 -4.50 11.30
N THR A 19 -6.31 -4.26 11.67
CA THR A 19 -7.13 -5.21 12.47
C THR A 19 -7.35 -6.57 11.81
N ASP A 20 -7.15 -6.69 10.49
CA ASP A 20 -7.23 -7.96 9.78
C ASP A 20 -5.93 -8.76 9.78
N GLU A 21 -4.76 -8.14 10.00
CA GLU A 21 -3.47 -8.83 9.98
C GLU A 21 -3.38 -9.98 11.00
N PRO A 22 -3.89 -9.85 12.24
CA PRO A 22 -3.94 -10.98 13.17
C PRO A 22 -4.76 -12.16 12.64
N LYS A 23 -5.88 -11.88 11.95
CA LYS A 23 -6.75 -12.92 11.36
C LYS A 23 -6.05 -13.61 10.20
N ARG A 24 -5.38 -12.85 9.32
CA ARG A 24 -4.58 -13.37 8.21
C ARG A 24 -3.45 -14.27 8.72
N LYS A 25 -2.70 -13.79 9.71
CA LYS A 25 -1.64 -14.56 10.35
C LYS A 25 -2.15 -15.87 10.96
N ALA A 26 -3.30 -15.85 11.64
CA ALA A 26 -3.91 -17.06 12.19
C ALA A 26 -4.31 -18.09 11.11
N GLN A 27 -4.57 -17.63 9.89
CA GLN A 27 -4.84 -18.47 8.72
C GLN A 27 -3.57 -18.91 7.97
N GLY A 28 -2.38 -18.50 8.42
CA GLY A 28 -1.12 -18.78 7.73
C GLY A 28 -0.92 -17.99 6.44
N LEU A 29 -1.70 -16.91 6.23
CA LEU A 29 -1.58 -16.04 5.07
C LEU A 29 -0.44 -15.03 5.27
N ARG A 30 0.13 -14.56 4.16
CA ARG A 30 1.07 -13.44 4.16
C ARG A 30 0.38 -12.15 4.61
N SER A 31 1.17 -11.16 5.03
CA SER A 31 0.62 -9.82 5.29
C SER A 31 0.00 -9.22 4.03
N LYS A 32 -0.92 -8.25 4.14
CA LYS A 32 -1.48 -7.57 2.97
C LYS A 32 -0.37 -6.97 2.07
N PRO A 33 0.68 -6.29 2.60
CA PRO A 33 1.79 -5.81 1.78
C PRO A 33 2.58 -6.90 1.06
N ASP A 34 2.88 -8.01 1.74
CA ASP A 34 3.68 -9.10 1.19
C ASP A 34 2.89 -9.88 0.13
N GLU A 35 1.60 -10.08 0.36
CA GLU A 35 0.73 -10.77 -0.60
C GLU A 35 0.63 -9.99 -1.91
N ARG A 36 0.51 -8.65 -1.87
CA ARG A 36 0.52 -7.82 -3.10
C ARG A 36 1.81 -7.97 -3.89
N ARG A 37 2.97 -7.94 -3.21
CA ARG A 37 4.29 -8.12 -3.83
C ARG A 37 4.41 -9.52 -4.44
N HIS A 38 3.97 -10.54 -3.71
CA HIS A 38 4.00 -11.92 -4.18
C HIS A 38 3.12 -12.13 -5.43
N LEU A 39 1.90 -11.58 -5.45
CA LEU A 39 0.99 -11.70 -6.60
C LEU A 39 1.56 -11.05 -7.87
N VAL A 40 2.21 -9.89 -7.75
CA VAL A 40 2.88 -9.25 -8.89
C VAL A 40 4.10 -10.05 -9.33
N TRP A 41 4.93 -10.49 -8.39
CA TRP A 41 6.07 -11.35 -8.70
C TRP A 41 5.65 -12.63 -9.43
N GLU A 42 4.60 -13.30 -8.97
CA GLU A 42 4.04 -14.50 -9.60
C GLU A 42 3.56 -14.21 -11.03
N ALA A 43 2.81 -13.12 -11.22
CA ALA A 43 2.31 -12.71 -12.53
C ALA A 43 3.45 -12.35 -13.51
N LEU A 44 4.49 -11.67 -13.04
CA LEU A 44 5.66 -11.34 -13.84
C LEU A 44 6.44 -12.59 -14.23
N ASN A 45 6.65 -13.52 -13.30
CA ASN A 45 7.37 -14.77 -13.55
C ASN A 45 6.63 -15.72 -14.51
N ALA A 46 5.33 -15.54 -14.72
CA ALA A 46 4.60 -16.24 -15.79
C ALA A 46 4.98 -15.76 -17.21
N ILE A 47 5.60 -14.58 -17.32
CA ILE A 47 6.04 -13.97 -18.59
C ILE A 47 7.57 -14.11 -18.73
N GLU A 48 8.31 -13.65 -17.72
CA GLU A 48 9.77 -13.68 -17.69
C GLU A 48 10.30 -13.77 -16.24
N PRO A 49 11.35 -14.57 -15.95
CA PRO A 49 11.92 -14.67 -14.62
C PRO A 49 12.28 -13.31 -14.03
N THR A 50 11.72 -13.01 -12.86
CA THR A 50 11.91 -11.73 -12.17
C THR A 50 12.28 -11.98 -10.71
N ASP A 51 13.27 -11.24 -10.20
CA ASP A 51 13.66 -11.31 -8.79
C ASP A 51 12.61 -10.66 -7.89
N MET A 52 12.31 -11.30 -6.75
CA MET A 52 11.42 -10.74 -5.74
C MET A 52 11.94 -9.39 -5.22
N ALA A 53 13.26 -9.25 -5.07
CA ALA A 53 13.87 -8.00 -4.60
C ALA A 53 13.58 -6.81 -5.54
N ALA A 54 13.46 -7.05 -6.85
CA ALA A 54 13.10 -6.01 -7.80
C ALA A 54 11.64 -5.55 -7.60
N VAL A 55 10.72 -6.50 -7.38
CA VAL A 55 9.30 -6.21 -7.09
C VAL A 55 9.16 -5.47 -5.76
N GLU A 56 9.89 -5.89 -4.73
CA GLU A 56 9.92 -5.23 -3.42
C GLU A 56 10.37 -3.77 -3.54
N LEU A 57 11.44 -3.52 -4.28
CA LEU A 57 11.97 -2.18 -4.52
C LEU A 57 10.94 -1.30 -5.26
N ALA A 58 10.35 -1.81 -6.34
CA ALA A 58 9.35 -1.09 -7.11
C ALA A 58 8.12 -0.70 -6.27
N TYR A 59 7.63 -1.63 -5.43
CA TYR A 59 6.56 -1.34 -4.49
C TYR A 59 6.97 -0.34 -3.41
N ALA A 60 8.19 -0.44 -2.87
CA ALA A 60 8.68 0.52 -1.87
C ALA A 60 8.73 1.95 -2.45
N THR A 61 9.16 2.10 -3.70
CA THR A 61 9.13 3.39 -4.41
C THR A 61 7.70 3.89 -4.62
N ALA A 62 6.80 3.03 -5.10
CA ALA A 62 5.40 3.40 -5.34
C ALA A 62 4.66 3.77 -4.05
N ASP A 63 4.87 3.01 -2.97
CA ASP A 63 4.26 3.24 -1.66
C ASP A 63 4.80 4.55 -1.04
N ALA A 64 6.10 4.84 -1.16
CA ALA A 64 6.68 6.10 -0.70
C ALA A 64 6.12 7.31 -1.46
N ALA A 65 6.03 7.22 -2.78
CA ALA A 65 5.45 8.29 -3.61
C ALA A 65 3.95 8.50 -3.30
N PHE A 66 3.19 7.41 -3.19
CA PHE A 66 1.78 7.45 -2.83
C PHE A 66 1.57 8.09 -1.47
N ARG A 67 2.40 7.76 -0.47
CA ARG A 67 2.30 8.35 0.87
C ARG A 67 2.40 9.88 0.83
N THR A 68 3.38 10.42 0.10
CA THR A 68 3.52 11.88 -0.06
C THR A 68 2.30 12.49 -0.75
N VAL A 69 1.80 11.89 -1.81
CA VAL A 69 0.69 12.45 -2.59
C VAL A 69 -0.66 12.33 -1.85
N TRP A 70 -0.89 11.22 -1.16
CA TRP A 70 -2.08 11.01 -0.35
C TRP A 70 -2.09 11.91 0.88
N HIS A 71 -1.01 11.92 1.67
CA HIS A 71 -0.96 12.64 2.93
C HIS A 71 -0.76 14.15 2.74
N ASP A 72 0.23 14.57 1.93
CA ASP A 72 0.60 15.99 1.86
C ASP A 72 -0.21 16.75 0.80
N GLN A 73 -0.61 16.05 -0.27
CA GLN A 73 -1.34 16.65 -1.39
C GLN A 73 -2.83 16.31 -1.39
N HIS A 74 -3.30 15.43 -0.49
CA HIS A 74 -4.69 15.02 -0.35
C HIS A 74 -5.26 14.39 -1.63
N ILE A 75 -4.44 13.66 -2.38
CA ILE A 75 -4.83 12.97 -3.62
C ILE A 75 -4.68 11.46 -3.44
N THR A 76 -5.77 10.74 -3.57
CA THR A 76 -5.76 9.26 -3.61
C THR A 76 -5.60 8.79 -5.05
N TRP A 77 -4.44 8.21 -5.39
CA TRP A 77 -4.22 7.57 -6.68
C TRP A 77 -5.17 6.38 -6.92
N GLU A 78 -5.57 6.21 -8.17
CA GLU A 78 -6.20 4.97 -8.61
C GLU A 78 -5.19 3.82 -8.58
N ILE A 79 -5.71 2.59 -8.47
CA ILE A 79 -4.86 1.39 -8.49
C ILE A 79 -4.04 1.29 -9.79
N ALA A 80 -4.60 1.74 -10.92
CA ALA A 80 -3.92 1.74 -12.21
C ALA A 80 -2.68 2.65 -12.20
N ASP A 81 -2.75 3.82 -11.56
CA ASP A 81 -1.60 4.73 -11.46
C ASP A 81 -0.52 4.17 -10.54
N ARG A 82 -0.91 3.54 -9.43
CA ARG A 82 0.03 2.84 -8.55
C ARG A 82 0.75 1.71 -9.28
N LEU A 83 0.02 0.89 -10.06
CA LEU A 83 0.61 -0.20 -10.83
C LEU A 83 1.52 0.30 -11.96
N ARG A 84 1.21 1.43 -12.60
CA ARG A 84 2.13 2.05 -13.58
C ARG A 84 3.48 2.41 -12.96
N VAL A 85 3.51 2.90 -11.72
CA VAL A 85 4.77 3.19 -11.02
C VAL A 85 5.53 1.90 -10.69
N VAL A 86 4.82 0.84 -10.27
CA VAL A 86 5.42 -0.46 -9.94
C VAL A 86 6.01 -1.16 -11.18
N LEU A 87 5.38 -1.00 -12.35
CA LEU A 87 5.74 -1.71 -13.58
C LEU A 87 6.61 -0.89 -14.56
N ASN A 88 7.07 0.30 -14.14
CA ASN A 88 7.86 1.21 -14.97
C ASN A 88 9.33 0.78 -15.14
#